data_AF-A0A6J6RLK1-F1
#
_entry.id   AF-A0A6J6RLK1-F1
#
_cell.length_a   1.000
_cell.length_b   1.000
_cell.length_c   1.000
_cell.angle_alpha   90.00
_cell.angle_beta   90.00
_cell.angle_gamma   90.00
#
_symmetry.space_group_name_H-M   'P 1'
#
loop_
_entity.id
_entity.type
_entity.pdbx_description
1 polymer ?
#
loop_
_entity_poly.entity_id
_entity_poly.type
_entity_poly.pdbx_seq_one_letter_code
_entity_poly.pdbx_strand_id
1 'polypeptide(L)' 'MDDGDYFERGIEVAIEKDKVTFVPVDISDLFAVEVDFPEDLIRANEGF' A
#
# COMPACT_ATOMS: atom_id res chain seq x y z
N MET A 1 2.58 1.76 -20.43
CA MET A 1 2.16 1.47 -19.06
C MET A 1 0.68 1.23 -19.17
N ASP A 2 0.30 -0.02 -18.97
CA ASP A 2 -1.12 -0.40 -18.91
C ASP A 2 -1.68 0.10 -17.58
N ASP A 3 -2.99 0.33 -17.48
CA ASP A 3 -3.65 0.86 -16.27
C ASP A 3 -3.56 -0.10 -15.06
N GLY A 4 -2.94 -1.28 -15.23
CA GLY A 4 -2.65 -2.26 -14.19
C GLY A 4 -1.19 -2.29 -13.70
N ASP A 5 -0.28 -1.48 -14.26
CA ASP A 5 1.14 -1.43 -13.87
C ASP A 5 1.35 -0.56 -12.61
N TYR A 6 0.69 -0.93 -11.50
CA TYR A 6 0.86 -0.26 -10.22
C TYR A 6 2.22 -0.58 -9.58
N PHE A 7 2.56 0.17 -8.53
CA PHE A 7 3.81 0.02 -7.79
C PHE A 7 4.04 -1.44 -7.32
N GLU A 8 2.97 -2.11 -6.91
CA GLU A 8 2.94 -3.51 -6.47
C GLU A 8 3.38 -4.44 -7.60
N ARG A 9 2.95 -4.19 -8.84
CA ARG A 9 3.37 -4.98 -10.00
C ARG A 9 4.88 -4.84 -10.27
N GLY A 10 5.43 -3.66 -10.01
CA GLY A 10 6.88 -3.43 -10.05
C GLY A 10 7.63 -4.30 -9.02
N ILE A 11 7.13 -4.38 -7.79
CA ILE A 11 7.69 -5.24 -6.73
C ILE A 11 7.63 -6.70 -7.14
N GLU A 12 6.48 -7.19 -7.63
CA GLU A 12 6.31 -8.57 -8.08
C GLU A 12 7.34 -8.95 -9.16
N VAL A 13 7.49 -8.10 -10.18
CA VAL A 13 8.44 -8.36 -11.28
C VAL A 13 9.88 -8.36 -10.78
N ALA A 14 10.25 -7.47 -9.86
CA ALA A 14 11.60 -7.42 -9.29
C ALA A 14 11.92 -8.66 -8.45
N ILE A 15 10.95 -9.19 -7.70
CA ILE A 15 11.10 -10.46 -6.98
C ILE A 15 11.25 -11.62 -7.97
N GLU A 16 10.40 -11.68 -8.98
CA GLU A 16 10.37 -12.78 -9.94
C GLU A 16 11.66 -12.85 -10.78
N LYS A 17 12.06 -11.73 -11.39
CA LYS A 17 13.14 -11.68 -12.37
C LYS A 17 14.51 -11.46 -11.74
N ASP A 18 14.58 -10.57 -10.76
CA ASP A 18 15.85 -10.08 -10.21
C ASP A 18 16.15 -10.66 -8.81
N LYS A 19 15.25 -11.46 -8.26
CA LYS A 19 15.37 -12.10 -6.93
C LYS A 19 15.61 -11.08 -5.80
N VAL A 20 15.08 -9.88 -5.97
CA VAL A 20 15.14 -8.82 -4.97
C VAL A 20 14.35 -9.25 -3.74
N THR A 21 14.88 -8.94 -2.55
CA THR A 21 14.17 -9.16 -1.28
C THR A 21 13.66 -7.83 -0.75
N PHE A 22 12.37 -7.77 -0.45
CA PHE A 22 11.73 -6.63 0.21
C PHE A 22 11.40 -7.01 1.65
N VAL A 23 11.60 -6.09 2.59
CA VAL A 23 11.26 -6.27 4.00
C VAL A 23 10.21 -5.21 4.37
N PRO A 24 9.05 -5.60 4.93
CA PRO A 24 8.03 -4.65 5.31
C PRO A 24 8.52 -3.76 6.46
N VAL A 25 8.13 -2.48 6.43
CA VAL A 25 8.32 -1.57 7.56
C VAL A 25 7.20 -1.82 8.55
N ASP A 26 7.56 -2.06 9.82
CA ASP A 26 6.59 -2.17 10.89
C ASP A 26 6.03 -0.78 11.24
N ILE A 27 4.72 -0.64 11.06
CA ILE A 27 3.96 0.57 11.37
C ILE A 27 2.86 0.29 12.41
N SER A 28 2.97 -0.78 13.19
CA SER A 28 1.93 -1.21 14.14
C SER A 28 1.59 -0.15 15.20
N ASP A 29 2.51 0.77 15.49
CA ASP A 29 2.30 1.90 16.41
C ASP A 29 1.63 3.12 15.74
N LEU A 30 1.36 3.05 14.43
CA LEU A 30 0.76 4.13 13.66
C LEU A 30 -0.65 3.73 13.21
N PHE A 31 -1.52 4.72 13.12
CA PHE A 31 -2.83 4.56 12.49
C PHE A 31 -2.69 4.77 10.97
N ALA A 32 -3.03 3.74 10.21
CA ALA A 32 -3.14 3.81 8.76
C ALA A 32 -4.56 3.39 8.34
N VAL A 33 -5.19 4.20 7.50
CA VAL A 33 -6.50 3.93 6.92
C VAL A 33 -6.47 4.32 5.46
N GLU A 34 -6.95 3.43 4.60
CA GLU A 34 -7.17 3.71 3.19
C GLU A 34 -8.46 4.51 3.03
N VAL A 35 -8.44 5.53 2.19
CA VAL A 35 -9.56 6.45 1.99
C VAL A 35 -10.00 6.40 0.55
N ASP A 36 -10.85 5.41 0.24
CA ASP A 36 -11.35 5.19 -1.11
C ASP A 36 -12.72 5.82 -1.33
N PHE A 37 -13.50 5.98 -0.25
CA PHE A 37 -14.82 6.59 -0.28
C PHE A 37 -14.97 7.75 0.72
N PRO A 38 -15.97 8.65 0.52
CA PRO A 38 -16.24 9.73 1.46
C PRO A 38 -16.44 9.26 2.91
N GLU A 39 -17.03 8.08 3.11
CA GLU A 39 -17.23 7.48 4.42
C GLU A 39 -15.91 7.11 5.12
N ASP A 40 -14.88 6.69 4.36
CA ASP A 40 -13.56 6.40 4.91
C ASP A 40 -12.87 7.68 5.37
N LEU A 41 -13.08 8.81 4.68
CA LEU A 41 -12.58 10.11 5.11
C LEU A 41 -13.22 10.55 6.42
N ILE A 42 -14.53 10.30 6.59
CA ILE A 42 -15.22 10.59 7.86
C ILE A 42 -14.59 9.76 8.98
N ARG A 43 -14.45 8.45 8.77
CA ARG A 43 -13.83 7.53 9.74
C ARG A 43 -12.37 7.90 10.05
N ALA A 44 -11.61 8.34 9.04
CA ALA A 44 -10.22 8.77 9.22
C ALA A 44 -10.12 10.04 10.08
N ASN A 45 -11.05 10.99 9.89
CA ASN A 45 -11.11 12.24 10.65
C ASN A 45 -11.68 12.07 12.07
N GLU A 46 -12.51 11.06 12.28
CA GLU A 46 -12.97 10.64 13.62
C GLU A 46 -11.88 9.91 14.40
N GLY A 47 -10.67 9.74 13.83
CA GLY A 47 -9.53 9.02 14.38
C GLY A 47 -9.42 9.11 15.90
N PHE A 48 -9.88 8.03 16.55
CA PHE A 48 -9.93 7.76 18.01
C PHE A 48 -10.34 8.92 18.93
#